data_AF-A0A7K1BGC7-F1
#
_entry.id   AF-A0A7K1BGC7-F1
#
_cell.length_a   1.000
_cell.length_b   1.000
_cell.length_c   1.000
_cell.angle_alpha   90.00
_cell.angle_beta   90.00
_cell.angle_gamma   90.00
#
_symmetry.space_group_name_H-M   'P 1'
#
loop_
_entity.id
_entity.type
_entity.pdbx_description
1 polymer ?
#
loop_
_entity_poly.entity_id
_entity_poly.type
_entity_poly.pdbx_seq_one_letter_code
_entity_poly.pdbx_strand_id
1 'polypeptide(L)'
;MNEHGKSPDEFDEEDLIRSEFDSIVSGLSLDESTPNTYLDDLERIEKIEGQNLDEGFAQPNPPGANPIDLFRSAKVAIKRWFNRPYREDDGVNL
;
A
#
# COMPACT_ATOMS: atom_id res chain seq x y z
N MET A 1 63.45 6.54 -17.99
CA MET A 1 61.99 6.64 -18.16
C MET A 1 61.60 5.35 -18.86
N ASN A 2 60.96 4.43 -18.15
CA ASN A 2 60.68 3.11 -18.70
C ASN A 2 59.34 3.20 -19.43
N GLU A 3 59.41 3.22 -20.75
CA GLU A 3 58.27 3.09 -21.64
C GLU A 3 57.70 1.67 -21.49
N HIS A 4 56.51 1.58 -20.90
CA HIS A 4 55.74 0.34 -20.86
C HIS A 4 55.23 0.10 -22.28
N GLY A 5 56.03 -0.60 -23.08
CA GLY A 5 55.66 -1.10 -24.40
C GLY A 5 54.58 -2.16 -24.26
N LYS A 6 53.35 -1.72 -24.00
CA LYS A 6 52.14 -2.54 -23.99
C LYS A 6 51.82 -2.87 -25.45
N SER A 7 51.69 -4.15 -25.75
CA SER A 7 51.49 -4.62 -27.13
C SER A 7 50.14 -4.12 -27.67
N PRO A 8 49.96 -3.90 -29.00
CA PRO A 8 48.70 -3.43 -29.57
C PRO A 8 47.48 -4.25 -29.15
N ASP A 9 47.65 -5.57 -29.00
CA ASP A 9 46.61 -6.50 -28.52
C ASP A 9 46.12 -6.17 -27.09
N GLU A 10 47.02 -5.73 -26.20
CA GLU A 10 46.70 -5.50 -24.79
C GLU A 10 45.99 -4.15 -24.58
N PHE A 11 46.08 -3.23 -25.54
CA PHE A 11 45.26 -2.01 -25.58
C PHE A 11 43.84 -2.33 -26.04
N ASP A 12 43.69 -3.17 -27.07
CA ASP A 12 42.40 -3.57 -27.62
C ASP A 12 41.58 -4.40 -26.60
N GLU A 13 42.22 -5.27 -25.81
CA GLU A 13 41.57 -6.01 -24.73
C GLU A 13 41.08 -5.08 -23.60
N GLU A 14 41.89 -4.11 -23.19
CA GLU A 14 41.52 -3.20 -22.11
C GLU A 14 40.37 -2.26 -22.52
N ASP A 15 40.37 -1.80 -23.77
CA ASP A 15 39.31 -0.99 -24.34
C ASP A 15 38.02 -1.80 -24.56
N LEU A 16 38.13 -3.07 -24.97
CA LEU A 16 37.00 -3.99 -25.07
C LEU A 16 36.34 -4.22 -23.70
N ILE A 17 37.13 -4.50 -22.66
CA ILE A 17 36.66 -4.71 -21.29
C ILE A 17 35.92 -3.48 -20.76
N ARG A 18 36.45 -2.27 -21.00
CA ARG A 18 35.80 -1.01 -20.60
C ARG A 18 34.47 -0.81 -21.32
N SER A 19 34.41 -1.09 -22.62
CA SER A 19 33.19 -0.96 -23.41
C SER A 19 32.08 -1.90 -22.94
N GLU A 20 32.43 -3.13 -22.58
CA GLU A 20 31.49 -4.13 -22.08
C GLU A 20 30.98 -3.76 -20.68
N PHE A 21 31.88 -3.27 -19.82
CA PHE A 21 31.52 -2.75 -18.49
C PHE A 21 30.53 -1.59 -18.59
N ASP A 22 30.81 -0.58 -19.43
CA ASP A 22 29.92 0.57 -19.62
C ASP A 22 28.56 0.15 -20.22
N SER A 23 28.53 -0.87 -21.08
CA SER A 23 27.28 -1.43 -21.61
C SER A 23 26.43 -2.11 -20.54
N ILE A 24 27.05 -2.77 -19.56
CA ILE A 24 26.35 -3.40 -18.42
C ILE A 24 25.85 -2.33 -17.45
N VAL A 25 26.69 -1.35 -17.13
CA VAL A 25 26.37 -0.26 -16.19
C VAL A 25 25.29 0.66 -16.75
N SER A 26 25.27 0.91 -18.06
CA SER A 26 24.20 1.72 -18.71
C SER A 26 22.85 1.00 -18.80
N GLY A 27 22.84 -0.33 -18.81
CA GLY A 27 21.62 -1.14 -18.74
C GLY A 27 21.07 -1.30 -17.32
N LEU A 28 21.89 -1.07 -16.30
CA LEU A 28 21.43 -0.87 -14.94
C LEU A 28 20.83 0.52 -14.87
N SER A 29 19.53 0.60 -15.14
CA SER A 29 18.73 1.72 -14.66
C SER A 29 18.92 1.77 -13.15
N LEU A 30 19.78 2.68 -12.69
CA LEU A 30 19.69 3.26 -11.35
C LEU A 30 18.31 3.87 -11.33
N ASP A 31 17.33 3.06 -10.92
CA ASP A 31 15.96 3.48 -10.79
C ASP A 31 15.99 4.81 -10.05
N GLU A 32 15.36 5.78 -10.70
CA GLU A 32 15.39 7.19 -10.42
C GLU A 32 15.46 7.38 -8.91
N SER A 33 16.62 7.81 -8.40
CA SER A 33 16.71 8.20 -7.00
C SER A 33 15.84 9.43 -6.89
N THR A 34 14.55 9.21 -6.60
CA THR A 34 13.67 10.27 -6.21
C THR A 34 14.40 11.03 -5.12
N PRO A 35 14.33 12.37 -5.10
CA PRO A 35 14.96 13.15 -4.02
C PRO A 35 14.39 12.80 -2.63
N ASN A 36 13.39 11.93 -2.59
CA ASN A 36 12.79 11.35 -1.42
C ASN A 36 13.31 9.92 -1.26
N THR A 37 13.73 9.58 -0.06
CA THR A 37 14.02 8.21 0.35
C THR A 37 12.71 7.49 0.70
N TYR A 38 12.75 6.17 0.78
CA TYR A 38 11.64 5.38 1.32
C TYR A 38 11.18 5.88 2.70
N LEU A 39 12.10 6.37 3.53
CA LEU A 39 11.77 6.92 4.85
C LEU A 39 11.03 8.26 4.75
N ASP A 40 11.36 9.10 3.77
CA ASP A 40 10.64 10.36 3.54
C ASP A 40 9.22 10.12 3.00
N ASP A 41 9.02 9.04 2.23
CA ASP A 41 7.70 8.62 1.78
C ASP A 41 6.86 8.02 2.93
N LEU A 42 7.49 7.26 3.84
CA LEU A 42 6.82 6.81 5.07
C LEU A 42 6.47 7.98 6.00
N GLU A 43 7.37 8.94 6.19
CA GLU A 43 7.10 10.16 6.97
C GLU A 43 5.97 10.98 6.34
N ARG A 44 5.94 11.06 5.00
CA ARG A 44 4.84 11.69 4.26
C ARG A 44 3.52 10.97 4.50
N ILE A 45 3.49 9.63 4.45
CA ILE A 45 2.26 8.86 4.71
C ILE A 45 1.80 9.04 6.16
N GLU A 46 2.69 8.94 7.14
CA GLU A 46 2.37 9.16 8.56
C GLU A 46 1.85 10.59 8.80
N LYS A 47 2.47 11.58 8.16
CA LYS A 47 2.02 12.97 8.24
C LYS A 47 0.68 13.18 7.54
N ILE A 48 0.43 12.52 6.41
CA ILE A 48 -0.88 12.54 5.74
C ILE A 48 -1.93 11.87 6.64
N GLU A 49 -1.65 10.71 7.23
CA GLU A 49 -2.59 10.02 8.15
C GLU A 49 -2.83 10.82 9.44
N GLY A 50 -1.81 11.50 9.97
CA GLY A 50 -1.90 12.33 11.16
C GLY A 50 -2.53 13.71 10.92
N GLN A 51 -2.41 14.27 9.70
CA GLN A 51 -2.97 15.58 9.32
C GLN A 51 -4.36 15.46 8.65
N ASN A 52 -4.66 14.34 8.01
CA ASN A 52 -5.97 14.00 7.46
C ASN A 52 -6.88 13.38 8.54
N LEU A 53 -6.98 14.02 9.70
CA LEU A 53 -8.11 13.73 10.61
C LEU A 53 -9.47 14.01 9.92
N ASP A 54 -9.45 14.74 8.79
CA ASP A 54 -10.62 15.08 7.98
C ASP A 54 -10.82 14.17 6.73
N GLU A 55 -9.81 13.40 6.26
CA GLU A 55 -9.94 12.47 5.11
C GLU A 55 -9.70 10.99 5.45
N GLY A 56 -9.20 10.68 6.65
CA GLY A 56 -9.20 9.33 7.20
C GLY A 56 -10.63 8.88 7.53
N PHE A 57 -10.84 7.57 7.73
CA PHE A 57 -12.17 7.05 8.09
C PHE A 57 -12.65 7.69 9.41
N ALA A 58 -13.42 8.77 9.29
CA ALA A 58 -14.10 9.41 10.39
C ALA A 58 -15.19 8.44 10.83
N GLN A 59 -14.95 7.70 11.91
CA GLN A 59 -15.95 6.81 12.47
C GLN A 59 -17.19 7.67 12.78
N PRO A 60 -18.34 7.41 12.15
CA PRO A 60 -19.55 8.14 12.48
C PRO A 60 -19.80 7.87 13.96
N ASN A 61 -19.79 8.91 14.80
CA ASN A 61 -20.09 8.77 16.22
C ASN A 61 -21.59 8.45 16.32
N PRO A 62 -22.01 7.18 16.52
CA PRO A 62 -23.41 6.90 16.61
C PRO A 62 -23.95 7.61 17.86
N PRO A 63 -25.16 8.18 17.81
CA PRO A 63 -25.79 8.69 19.03
C PRO A 63 -25.80 7.55 20.07
N GLY A 64 -25.42 7.88 21.30
CA GLY A 64 -25.28 6.89 22.37
C GLY A 64 -26.49 5.97 22.43
N ALA A 65 -26.25 4.66 22.29
CA ALA A 65 -27.33 3.69 22.22
C ALA A 65 -28.10 3.69 23.54
N ASN A 66 -29.37 4.11 23.50
CA ASN A 66 -30.21 4.09 24.69
C ASN A 66 -30.59 2.64 25.00
N PRO A 67 -30.39 2.15 26.24
CA PRO A 67 -30.78 0.78 26.61
C PRO A 67 -32.27 0.54 26.40
N ILE A 68 -33.10 1.58 26.55
CA ILE A 68 -34.54 1.54 26.31
C ILE A 68 -34.87 1.17 24.86
N ASP A 69 -34.09 1.66 23.89
CA ASP A 69 -34.33 1.39 22.47
C ASP A 69 -33.94 -0.04 22.09
N LEU A 70 -32.93 -0.62 22.76
CA LEU A 70 -32.60 -2.04 22.67
C LEU A 70 -33.75 -2.92 23.20
N PHE A 71 -34.33 -2.59 24.36
CA PHE A 71 -35.46 -3.35 24.90
C PHE A 71 -36.72 -3.23 24.05
N ARG A 72 -36.98 -2.04 23.48
CA ARG A 72 -38.12 -1.82 22.57
C ARG A 72 -37.97 -2.62 21.29
N SER A 73 -36.79 -2.55 20.66
CA SER A 73 -36.49 -3.32 19.44
C SER A 73 -36.54 -4.83 19.70
N ALA A 74 -36.02 -5.30 20.83
CA ALA A 74 -36.12 -6.71 21.24
C ALA A 74 -37.58 -7.16 21.40
N LYS A 75 -38.43 -6.36 22.07
CA LYS A 75 -39.85 -6.66 22.24
C LYS A 75 -40.60 -6.70 20.90
N VAL A 76 -40.28 -5.79 19.99
CA VAL A 76 -40.86 -5.76 18.63
C VAL A 76 -40.43 -7.01 17.84
N ALA A 77 -39.16 -7.41 17.91
CA ALA A 77 -38.65 -8.61 17.26
C ALA A 77 -39.32 -9.88 17.79
N ILE A 78 -39.49 -9.98 19.11
CA ILE A 78 -40.19 -11.11 19.76
C ILE A 78 -41.65 -11.14 19.34
N LYS A 79 -42.36 -10.00 19.36
CA LYS A 79 -43.75 -9.93 18.90
C LYS A 79 -43.87 -10.33 17.43
N ARG A 80 -42.92 -9.90 16.59
CA ARG A 80 -42.87 -10.29 15.18
C ARG A 80 -42.59 -11.78 15.01
N TRP A 81 -41.78 -12.38 15.87
CA TRP A 81 -41.50 -13.82 15.90
C TRP A 81 -42.73 -14.66 16.29
N PHE A 82 -43.49 -14.21 17.29
CA PHE A 82 -44.71 -14.90 17.68
C PHE A 82 -45.87 -14.69 16.69
N ASN A 83 -45.90 -13.57 15.97
CA ASN A 83 -46.93 -13.28 14.96
C ASN A 83 -46.49 -13.56 13.51
N ARG A 84 -45.50 -14.46 13.28
CA ARG A 84 -45.13 -14.83 11.90
C ARG A 84 -46.24 -15.69 11.29
N PRO A 85 -46.85 -15.31 10.14
CA PRO A 85 -47.50 -16.31 9.31
C PRO A 85 -46.40 -17.25 8.82
N TYR A 86 -46.58 -18.57 8.97
CA TYR A 86 -45.66 -19.55 8.42
C TYR A 86 -45.45 -19.27 6.93
N ARG A 87 -44.31 -18.66 6.59
CA ARG A 87 -43.77 -18.57 5.24
C ARG A 87 -42.36 -19.12 5.30
N GLU A 88 -42.21 -20.24 4.61
CA GLU A 88 -40.97 -20.94 4.32
C GLU A 88 -40.15 -20.05 3.38
N ASP A 89 -39.44 -19.08 3.93
CA ASP A 89 -38.45 -18.27 3.20
C ASP A 89 -37.43 -17.74 4.22
N ASP A 90 -36.56 -18.62 4.69
CA ASP A 90 -35.36 -18.28 5.45
C ASP A 90 -34.31 -17.71 4.49
N GLY A 91 -34.62 -16.55 3.90
CA GLY A 91 -33.83 -15.86 2.90
C GLY A 91 -32.43 -15.44 3.39
N VAL A 92 -31.52 -16.40 3.51
CA VAL A 92 -30.07 -16.20 3.37
C VAL A 92 -29.83 -15.97 1.88
N ASN A 93 -29.99 -14.73 1.44
CA ASN A 93 -29.54 -14.31 0.12
C ASN A 93 -28.16 -13.65 0.27
N LEU A 94 -27.20 -14.16 -0.51
CA LEU A 94 -25.83 -13.63 -0.70
C LEU A 94 -25.83 -12.16 -1.14
#